data_AF-A0A9W4I0H8-F1
#
_entry.id   AF-A0A9W4I0H8-F1
#
_cell.length_a   1.000
_cell.length_b   1.000
_cell.length_c   1.000
_cell.angle_alpha   90.00
_cell.angle_beta   90.00
_cell.angle_gamma   90.00
#
_symmetry.space_group_name_H-M   'P 1'
#
loop_
_entity.id
_entity.type
_entity.pdbx_description
1 polymer ?
#
loop_
_entity_poly.entity_id
_entity_poly.type
_entity_poly.pdbx_seq_one_letter_code
_entity_poly.pdbx_strand_id
1 'polypeptide(L)'
;MSFPPYIMSQRSDKMANGPAFHVIVLGPTGGPREDSVTGILVRSTSTHWAPESVVAVDAGTLLAGIIRLLERYMPDCTNEEGVMTSGPFKGLELPSKTPQANGAHVFRELIGAVLITHPHLDHIAGLAINTPILEAGNGPKSVAALPSVLSAIKNHMFNDVIWPNLSDEDGGAGLLTYQRLVEGGNPRFGRGETRGYVRACNGLLTKCLSVSHGRCKQRYHPETGTHHRVGSTVFAEHQLMLPSRAISVDHTDGGFYSPARSPRTLPSSNKEPAMATVESSAFFLRDHRTGDEIIVFGDVEPDSVSQEGHNKLVWEAAAPKIANGKLRAIFIECSYNDSIDDRYLYGHMCPRHLVAELSVLANKVMNVRDGNLGEKKRKRDSIVPIETGSEQVSPRSKRNQSTSGDRLEPRSHPGDYFEIPRLPRSDAQDYGDGGDHADVLDAPNPESWVDVSPLPLEGLKIYIIHIKENLTDGPPPGEQILKELKERGETAHLGCEFFLPDPTEGIWI
;
A
#
# COMPACT_ATOMS: atom_id res chain seq x y z
N MET A 1 17.90 -61.96 -12.54
CA MET A 1 17.52 -61.36 -11.24
C MET A 1 17.17 -59.90 -11.50
N SER A 2 15.89 -59.57 -11.37
CA SER A 2 15.32 -58.26 -11.70
C SER A 2 15.02 -57.49 -10.43
N PHE A 3 15.57 -56.28 -10.29
CA PHE A 3 15.24 -55.37 -9.20
C PHE A 3 13.79 -54.85 -9.37
N PRO A 4 13.02 -54.70 -8.27
CA PRO A 4 11.65 -54.21 -8.35
C PRO A 4 11.61 -52.70 -8.65
N PRO A 5 10.62 -52.19 -9.39
CA PRO A 5 10.46 -50.77 -9.65
C PRO A 5 10.01 -50.03 -8.37
N TYR A 6 10.61 -48.88 -8.14
CA TYR A 6 10.27 -47.97 -7.04
C TYR A 6 8.85 -47.41 -7.28
N ILE A 7 7.88 -47.81 -6.46
CA ILE A 7 6.52 -47.27 -6.54
C ILE A 7 6.56 -45.81 -6.04
N MET A 8 6.63 -44.87 -6.99
CA MET A 8 6.22 -43.50 -6.72
C MET A 8 4.73 -43.50 -6.40
N SER A 9 4.42 -43.52 -5.11
CA SER A 9 3.10 -43.17 -4.59
C SER A 9 2.78 -41.74 -5.03
N GLN A 10 2.03 -41.60 -6.12
CA GLN A 10 1.31 -40.37 -6.42
C GLN A 10 0.24 -40.17 -5.35
N ARG A 11 0.65 -39.65 -4.19
CA ARG A 11 -0.26 -38.91 -3.34
C ARG A 11 -0.65 -37.68 -4.12
N SER A 12 -1.86 -37.71 -4.66
CA SER A 12 -2.56 -36.52 -5.09
C SER A 12 -2.79 -35.64 -3.86
N ASP A 13 -1.83 -34.78 -3.54
CA ASP A 13 -1.94 -33.79 -2.47
C ASP A 13 -2.95 -32.70 -2.87
N LYS A 14 -4.24 -33.09 -2.90
CA LYS A 14 -5.30 -32.22 -2.43
C LYS A 14 -5.10 -32.05 -0.92
N MET A 15 -4.11 -31.23 -0.54
CA MET A 15 -4.04 -30.74 0.83
C MET A 15 -5.39 -30.09 1.16
N ALA A 16 -5.90 -30.40 2.34
CA ALA A 16 -7.16 -29.82 2.81
C ALA A 16 -7.05 -28.29 2.81
N ASN A 17 -8.17 -27.64 2.47
CA ASN A 17 -8.26 -26.20 2.22
C ASN A 17 -8.22 -25.40 3.54
N GLY A 18 -7.09 -25.47 4.24
CA GLY A 18 -6.84 -24.71 5.46
C GLY A 18 -6.53 -23.24 5.17
N PRO A 19 -6.60 -22.36 6.19
CA PRO A 19 -6.28 -20.95 6.05
C PRO A 19 -4.84 -20.77 5.57
N ALA A 20 -4.61 -19.79 4.70
CA ALA A 20 -3.30 -19.37 4.20
C ALA A 20 -2.66 -18.28 5.09
N PHE A 21 -3.48 -17.49 5.78
CA PHE A 21 -3.02 -16.40 6.65
C PHE A 21 -3.48 -16.59 8.10
N HIS A 22 -2.65 -16.10 9.00
CA HIS A 22 -3.00 -15.85 10.39
C HIS A 22 -2.71 -14.37 10.70
N VAL A 23 -3.74 -13.64 11.09
CA VAL A 23 -3.71 -12.18 11.32
C VAL A 23 -4.08 -11.90 12.78
N ILE A 24 -3.32 -11.02 13.42
CA ILE A 24 -3.54 -10.55 14.79
C ILE A 24 -3.68 -9.04 14.74
N VAL A 25 -4.83 -8.51 15.11
CA VAL A 25 -5.04 -7.05 15.19
C VAL A 25 -4.64 -6.60 16.60
N LEU A 26 -3.53 -5.88 16.70
CA LEU A 26 -3.01 -5.38 17.98
C LEU A 26 -3.83 -4.17 18.46
N GLY A 27 -4.20 -3.30 17.53
CA GLY A 27 -5.04 -2.12 17.75
C GLY A 27 -5.94 -1.86 16.54
N PRO A 28 -7.27 -1.87 16.70
CA PRO A 28 -8.22 -1.66 15.60
C PRO A 28 -8.71 -0.21 15.47
N THR A 29 -8.28 0.72 16.34
CA THR A 29 -8.85 2.07 16.40
C THR A 29 -8.00 3.09 15.64
N GLY A 30 -8.62 4.17 15.18
CA GLY A 30 -7.93 5.37 14.68
C GLY A 30 -7.65 6.40 15.76
N GLY A 31 -7.70 6.02 17.04
CA GLY A 31 -7.75 6.94 18.17
C GLY A 31 -9.14 7.58 18.39
N PRO A 32 -9.24 8.66 19.19
CA PRO A 32 -8.14 9.44 19.76
C PRO A 32 -7.39 8.73 20.91
N ARG A 33 -7.89 7.59 21.41
CA ARG A 33 -7.21 6.78 22.44
C ARG A 33 -5.94 6.12 21.87
N GLU A 34 -4.79 6.49 22.41
CA GLU A 34 -3.45 6.19 21.89
C GLU A 34 -2.95 4.77 22.20
N ASP A 35 -3.53 4.08 23.19
CA ASP A 35 -3.07 2.75 23.62
C ASP A 35 -3.39 1.61 22.63
N SER A 36 -4.33 1.86 21.71
CA SER A 36 -5.00 0.87 20.88
C SER A 36 -5.14 1.30 19.41
N VAL A 37 -4.38 2.33 19.00
CA VAL A 37 -4.27 2.78 17.61
C VAL A 37 -3.72 1.70 16.67
N THR A 38 -3.88 1.88 15.36
CA THR A 38 -3.56 0.91 14.31
C THR A 38 -2.25 0.15 14.49
N GLY A 39 -2.35 -1.18 14.44
CA GLY A 39 -1.21 -2.08 14.32
C GLY A 39 -1.69 -3.52 14.10
N ILE A 40 -1.15 -4.19 13.07
CA ILE A 40 -1.59 -5.53 12.66
C ILE A 40 -0.37 -6.41 12.43
N LEU A 41 -0.38 -7.64 12.95
CA LEU A 41 0.59 -8.67 12.61
C LEU A 41 -0.02 -9.66 11.63
N VAL A 42 0.72 -10.00 10.57
CA VAL A 42 0.33 -11.00 9.58
C VAL A 42 1.44 -12.04 9.47
N ARG A 43 1.09 -13.31 9.48
CA ARG A 43 1.99 -14.40 9.09
C ARG A 43 1.33 -15.34 8.10
N SER A 44 2.16 -15.99 7.30
CA SER A 44 1.77 -17.16 6.52
C SER A 44 1.51 -18.33 7.47
N THR A 45 0.46 -19.11 7.24
CA THR A 45 0.27 -20.43 7.89
C THR A 45 1.14 -21.51 7.24
N SER A 46 1.77 -21.22 6.09
CA SER A 46 2.69 -22.13 5.42
C SER A 46 4.00 -22.30 6.17
N THR A 47 4.35 -21.34 7.01
CA THR A 47 5.51 -21.34 7.89
C THR A 47 5.11 -21.56 9.35
N HIS A 48 6.04 -22.12 10.12
CA HIS A 48 5.95 -22.16 11.57
C HIS A 48 6.30 -20.78 12.15
N TRP A 49 5.97 -20.56 13.43
CA TRP A 49 6.53 -19.44 14.19
C TRP A 49 8.05 -19.60 14.23
N ALA A 50 8.76 -18.66 13.60
CA ALA A 50 10.21 -18.69 13.41
C ALA A 50 10.74 -17.25 13.26
N PRO A 51 12.06 -17.03 13.35
CA PRO A 51 12.65 -15.73 13.07
C PRO A 51 12.21 -15.18 11.72
N GLU A 52 11.86 -13.90 11.72
CA GLU A 52 11.32 -13.16 10.57
C GLU A 52 10.10 -13.83 9.88
N SER A 53 9.29 -14.63 10.57
CA SER A 53 8.08 -15.28 9.99
C SER A 53 6.82 -14.40 9.98
N VAL A 54 6.87 -13.27 10.69
CA VAL A 54 5.75 -12.32 10.83
C VAL A 54 6.10 -11.01 10.13
N VAL A 55 5.11 -10.34 9.54
CA VAL A 55 5.22 -8.94 9.11
C VAL A 55 4.27 -8.10 9.96
N ALA A 56 4.70 -6.91 10.38
CA ALA A 56 3.80 -5.91 10.95
C ALA A 56 3.30 -4.99 9.83
N VAL A 57 2.02 -4.62 9.84
CA VAL A 57 1.46 -3.54 9.03
C VAL A 57 0.98 -2.45 9.97
N ASP A 58 1.59 -1.29 9.80
CA ASP A 58 1.63 -0.18 10.74
C ASP A 58 2.08 -0.56 12.16
N ALA A 59 2.42 0.47 12.92
CA ALA A 59 3.08 0.35 14.21
C ALA A 59 2.73 1.55 15.11
N GLY A 60 1.46 1.97 15.11
CA GLY A 60 0.92 2.88 16.10
C GLY A 60 0.97 2.24 17.48
N THR A 61 0.34 1.08 17.61
CA THR A 61 0.59 0.14 18.72
C THR A 61 1.33 -1.09 18.17
N LEU A 62 2.43 -1.48 18.83
CA LEU A 62 3.22 -2.63 18.43
C LEU A 62 3.62 -3.48 19.65
N LEU A 63 4.74 -3.19 20.32
CA LEU A 63 5.19 -3.95 21.49
C LEU A 63 4.16 -3.90 22.64
N ALA A 64 3.55 -2.73 22.88
CA ALA A 64 2.51 -2.57 23.89
C ALA A 64 1.27 -3.44 23.59
N GLY A 65 0.80 -3.46 22.34
CA GLY A 65 -0.31 -4.32 21.92
C GLY A 65 0.02 -5.82 22.03
N ILE A 66 1.23 -6.22 21.65
CA ILE A 66 1.72 -7.60 21.81
C ILE A 66 1.74 -8.00 23.28
N ILE A 67 2.33 -7.17 24.15
CA ILE A 67 2.43 -7.43 25.59
C ILE A 67 1.03 -7.52 26.21
N ARG A 68 0.12 -6.57 25.92
CA ARG A 68 -1.28 -6.60 26.42
C ARG A 68 -2.00 -7.90 26.09
N LEU A 69 -1.85 -8.40 24.86
CA LEU A 69 -2.46 -9.66 24.46
C LEU A 69 -1.79 -10.87 25.13
N LEU A 70 -0.47 -10.86 25.30
CA LEU A 70 0.23 -11.91 26.05
C LEU A 70 -0.13 -11.89 27.55
N GLU A 71 -0.26 -10.73 28.18
CA GLU A 71 -0.70 -10.59 29.58
C GLU A 71 -2.10 -11.16 29.79
N ARG A 72 -3.00 -10.96 28.84
CA ARG A 72 -4.37 -11.48 28.88
C ARG A 72 -4.46 -12.99 28.63
N TYR A 73 -3.65 -13.55 27.73
CA TYR A 73 -3.83 -14.93 27.25
C TYR A 73 -2.79 -15.94 27.76
N MET A 74 -1.56 -15.53 28.05
CA MET A 74 -0.50 -16.45 28.51
C MET A 74 -0.85 -17.21 29.82
N PRO A 75 -1.54 -16.63 30.83
CA PRO A 75 -1.86 -17.37 32.06
C PRO A 75 -2.76 -18.60 31.85
N ASP A 76 -3.74 -18.49 30.94
CA ASP A 76 -4.79 -19.49 30.75
C ASP A 76 -4.62 -20.34 29.46
N CYS A 77 -3.78 -19.89 28.53
CA CYS A 77 -3.63 -20.49 27.20
C CYS A 77 -2.23 -21.04 26.90
N THR A 78 -1.37 -21.24 27.90
CA THR A 78 -0.04 -21.85 27.71
C THR A 78 0.01 -23.26 28.32
N ASN A 79 0.46 -24.26 27.56
CA ASN A 79 0.65 -25.62 28.05
C ASN A 79 1.97 -25.79 28.86
N GLU A 80 2.21 -26.99 29.39
CA GLU A 80 3.41 -27.30 30.18
C GLU A 80 4.71 -27.10 29.39
N GLU A 81 4.66 -27.23 28.06
CA GLU A 81 5.77 -27.01 27.13
C GLU A 81 6.01 -25.53 26.75
N GLY A 82 5.19 -24.58 27.24
CA GLY A 82 5.36 -23.15 26.93
C GLY A 82 4.74 -22.70 25.60
N VAL A 83 3.86 -23.49 24.99
CA VAL A 83 3.18 -23.20 23.72
C VAL A 83 1.77 -22.65 23.94
N MET A 84 1.43 -21.58 23.21
CA MET A 84 0.10 -20.98 23.18
C MET A 84 -0.92 -21.93 22.51
N THR A 85 -1.88 -22.47 23.26
CA THR A 85 -2.93 -23.38 22.76
C THR A 85 -4.12 -22.66 22.12
N SER A 86 -4.33 -21.40 22.48
CA SER A 86 -5.52 -20.58 22.18
C SER A 86 -5.18 -19.08 22.17
N GLY A 87 -6.15 -18.23 21.84
CA GLY A 87 -5.96 -16.78 21.71
C GLY A 87 -5.20 -16.37 20.44
N PRO A 88 -4.81 -15.09 20.32
CA PRO A 88 -4.25 -14.55 19.09
C PRO A 88 -2.89 -15.14 18.71
N PHE A 89 -2.08 -15.55 19.68
CA PHE A 89 -0.74 -16.13 19.43
C PHE A 89 -0.74 -17.66 19.31
N LYS A 90 -1.87 -18.29 18.97
CA LYS A 90 -1.99 -19.76 18.92
C LYS A 90 -0.88 -20.43 18.10
N GLY A 91 -0.28 -21.46 18.70
CA GLY A 91 0.85 -22.23 18.20
C GLY A 91 2.22 -21.60 18.44
N LEU A 92 2.31 -20.39 19.04
CA LEU A 92 3.59 -19.76 19.38
C LEU A 92 4.21 -20.44 20.60
N GLU A 93 5.46 -20.87 20.47
CA GLU A 93 6.32 -21.29 21.58
C GLU A 93 6.89 -20.05 22.28
N LEU A 94 6.77 -19.97 23.60
CA LEU A 94 7.17 -18.83 24.41
C LEU A 94 8.49 -19.13 25.14
N PRO A 95 9.63 -18.53 24.73
CA PRO A 95 10.93 -18.84 25.33
C PRO A 95 11.12 -18.24 26.74
N SER A 96 10.18 -17.43 27.23
CA SER A 96 10.26 -16.76 28.53
C SER A 96 8.99 -16.94 29.37
N LYS A 97 9.14 -16.78 30.69
CA LYS A 97 8.03 -16.92 31.66
C LYS A 97 7.14 -15.68 31.80
N THR A 98 7.51 -14.55 31.21
CA THR A 98 6.78 -13.28 31.40
C THR A 98 6.29 -12.72 30.06
N PRO A 99 5.08 -12.11 30.02
CA PRO A 99 4.54 -11.51 28.81
C PRO A 99 5.45 -10.45 28.19
N GLN A 100 6.17 -9.69 29.01
CA GLN A 100 7.04 -8.60 28.55
C GLN A 100 8.28 -9.14 27.83
N ALA A 101 8.90 -10.20 28.36
CA ALA A 101 10.05 -10.85 27.70
C ALA A 101 9.63 -11.59 26.41
N ASN A 102 8.46 -12.21 26.41
CA ASN A 102 7.89 -12.82 25.20
C ASN A 102 7.51 -11.77 24.15
N GLY A 103 6.94 -10.63 24.55
CA GLY A 103 6.64 -9.52 23.64
C GLY A 103 7.90 -8.94 22.99
N ALA A 104 8.97 -8.80 23.77
CA ALA A 104 10.30 -8.43 23.25
C ALA A 104 10.82 -9.45 22.23
N HIS A 105 10.66 -10.75 22.49
CA HIS A 105 11.02 -11.82 21.55
C HIS A 105 10.20 -11.76 20.24
N VAL A 106 8.88 -11.57 20.33
CA VAL A 106 8.01 -11.42 19.15
C VAL A 106 8.46 -10.25 18.28
N PHE A 107 8.69 -9.08 18.86
CA PHE A 107 9.09 -7.89 18.09
C PHE A 107 10.51 -7.97 17.52
N ARG A 108 11.48 -8.47 18.32
CA ARG A 108 12.89 -8.49 17.90
C ARG A 108 13.21 -9.62 16.93
N GLU A 109 12.72 -10.83 17.20
CA GLU A 109 13.09 -12.03 16.43
C GLU A 109 12.03 -12.41 15.39
N LEU A 110 10.73 -12.42 15.73
CA LEU A 110 9.69 -13.01 14.86
C LEU A 110 9.17 -12.07 13.79
N ILE A 111 9.05 -10.77 14.09
CA ILE A 111 8.68 -9.73 13.11
C ILE A 111 9.91 -9.46 12.23
N GLY A 112 9.80 -9.72 10.93
CA GLY A 112 10.84 -9.45 9.94
C GLY A 112 10.89 -7.98 9.55
N ALA A 113 9.91 -7.54 8.76
CA ALA A 113 9.71 -6.16 8.36
C ALA A 113 8.49 -5.53 9.06
N VAL A 114 8.54 -4.20 9.20
CA VAL A 114 7.41 -3.34 9.55
C VAL A 114 7.03 -2.56 8.28
N LEU A 115 5.84 -2.82 7.74
CA LEU A 115 5.30 -2.08 6.60
C LEU A 115 4.56 -0.86 7.13
N ILE A 116 4.92 0.35 6.70
CA ILE A 116 4.22 1.58 7.12
C ILE A 116 3.41 2.13 5.96
N THR A 117 2.13 2.39 6.18
CA THR A 117 1.21 2.87 5.15
C THR A 117 1.39 4.35 4.87
N HIS A 118 1.51 5.15 5.94
CA HIS A 118 1.70 6.60 5.91
C HIS A 118 2.29 7.10 7.26
N PRO A 119 2.84 8.33 7.32
CA PRO A 119 3.64 8.78 8.47
C PRO A 119 2.83 9.52 9.56
N HIS A 120 1.52 9.27 9.70
CA HIS A 120 0.76 9.82 10.83
C HIS A 120 1.13 9.11 12.15
N LEU A 121 1.04 9.84 13.25
CA LEU A 121 1.63 9.42 14.53
C LEU A 121 0.97 8.15 15.08
N ASP A 122 -0.33 8.01 14.91
CA ASP A 122 -1.15 6.84 15.23
C ASP A 122 -0.85 5.61 14.35
N HIS A 123 0.07 5.72 13.37
CA HIS A 123 0.59 4.62 12.56
C HIS A 123 2.08 4.32 12.81
N ILE A 124 2.81 5.20 13.53
CA ILE A 124 4.28 5.09 13.71
C ILE A 124 4.81 5.30 15.14
N ALA A 125 3.98 5.74 16.10
CA ALA A 125 4.42 6.05 17.47
C ALA A 125 5.07 4.85 18.17
N GLY A 126 4.44 3.68 18.10
CA GLY A 126 4.96 2.42 18.63
C GLY A 126 6.30 2.05 18.00
N LEU A 127 6.47 2.21 16.68
CA LEU A 127 7.76 1.96 16.02
C LEU A 127 8.88 2.79 16.66
N ALA A 128 8.73 4.10 16.79
CA ALA A 128 9.75 4.97 17.40
C ALA A 128 10.07 4.54 18.84
N ILE A 129 9.04 4.44 19.68
CA ILE A 129 9.17 4.11 21.12
C ILE A 129 9.78 2.72 21.32
N ASN A 130 9.50 1.75 20.44
CA ASN A 130 9.93 0.37 20.61
C ASN A 130 11.32 0.09 20.00
N THR A 131 11.76 0.86 18.99
CA THR A 131 13.03 0.65 18.28
C THR A 131 14.28 0.45 19.17
N PRO A 132 14.47 1.15 20.31
CA PRO A 132 15.65 0.94 21.17
C PRO A 132 15.86 -0.50 21.68
N ILE A 133 14.82 -1.33 21.75
CA ILE A 133 14.95 -2.74 22.17
C ILE A 133 15.74 -3.61 21.17
N LEU A 134 15.97 -3.08 19.95
CA LEU A 134 16.73 -3.73 18.88
C LEU A 134 18.25 -3.64 19.07
N GLU A 135 18.76 -2.82 20.02
CA GLU A 135 20.19 -2.80 20.39
C GLU A 135 20.71 -4.19 20.82
N ALA A 136 19.84 -5.03 21.36
CA ALA A 136 20.12 -6.42 21.73
C ALA A 136 19.76 -7.44 20.62
N GLY A 137 19.59 -6.99 19.37
CA GLY A 137 19.13 -7.80 18.23
C GLY A 137 20.21 -8.26 17.27
N ASN A 138 19.82 -9.14 16.34
CA ASN A 138 20.71 -9.77 15.37
C ASN A 138 20.86 -8.98 14.04
N GLY A 139 20.64 -7.66 14.07
CA GLY A 139 20.72 -6.77 12.90
C GLY A 139 19.60 -5.73 12.86
N PRO A 140 19.60 -4.82 11.86
CA PRO A 140 18.60 -3.78 11.73
C PRO A 140 17.20 -4.34 11.42
N LYS A 141 16.15 -3.79 12.01
CA LYS A 141 14.77 -4.09 11.60
C LYS A 141 14.47 -3.37 10.29
N SER A 142 13.94 -4.09 9.31
CA SER A 142 13.51 -3.46 8.06
C SER A 142 12.21 -2.69 8.27
N VAL A 143 12.20 -1.41 7.85
CA VAL A 143 11.01 -0.57 7.74
C VAL A 143 10.76 -0.32 6.26
N ALA A 144 9.63 -0.77 5.74
CA ALA A 144 9.33 -0.74 4.32
C ALA A 144 8.06 0.07 4.02
N ALA A 145 8.17 1.07 3.14
CA ALA A 145 7.06 1.93 2.73
C ALA A 145 7.39 2.61 1.40
N LEU A 146 6.47 3.43 0.89
CA LEU A 146 6.73 4.31 -0.25
C LEU A 146 7.84 5.34 0.09
N PRO A 147 8.60 5.84 -0.91
CA PRO A 147 9.77 6.69 -0.65
C PRO A 147 9.45 8.00 0.08
N SER A 148 8.27 8.57 -0.18
CA SER A 148 7.68 9.72 0.50
C SER A 148 7.51 9.50 2.00
N VAL A 149 6.88 8.39 2.38
CA VAL A 149 6.62 7.97 3.77
C VAL A 149 7.95 7.79 4.53
N LEU A 150 8.92 7.10 3.92
CA LEU A 150 10.25 6.92 4.51
C LEU A 150 11.02 8.24 4.63
N SER A 151 10.87 9.15 3.66
CA SER A 151 11.44 10.50 3.74
C SER A 151 10.81 11.32 4.87
N ALA A 152 9.51 11.23 5.08
CA ALA A 152 8.83 11.90 6.20
C ALA A 152 9.29 11.34 7.56
N ILE A 153 9.33 10.02 7.72
CA ILE A 153 9.84 9.32 8.91
C ILE A 153 11.27 9.75 9.24
N LYS A 154 12.14 9.78 8.23
CA LYS A 154 13.55 10.19 8.36
C LYS A 154 13.69 11.67 8.74
N ASN A 155 12.98 12.56 8.06
CA ASN A 155 13.13 14.01 8.25
C ASN A 155 12.41 14.55 9.50
N HIS A 156 11.37 13.86 9.99
CA HIS A 156 10.44 14.40 10.99
C HIS A 156 10.29 13.55 12.25
N MET A 157 10.79 12.31 12.28
CA MET A 157 10.76 11.45 13.47
C MET A 157 12.16 11.02 13.91
N PHE A 158 12.90 10.28 13.09
CA PHE A 158 14.26 9.80 13.40
C PHE A 158 15.32 10.83 13.00
N ASN A 159 15.29 12.00 13.65
CA ASN A 159 16.01 13.21 13.23
C ASN A 159 16.82 13.91 14.34
N ASP A 160 17.06 13.22 15.46
CA ASP A 160 17.74 13.72 16.67
C ASP A 160 17.05 14.90 17.37
N VAL A 161 15.81 15.23 16.99
CA VAL A 161 14.98 16.28 17.61
C VAL A 161 13.71 15.70 18.22
N ILE A 162 12.94 14.93 17.45
CA ILE A 162 11.73 14.23 17.94
C ILE A 162 12.11 12.89 18.55
N TRP A 163 12.96 12.14 17.85
CA TRP A 163 13.54 10.89 18.32
C TRP A 163 14.99 10.78 17.78
N PRO A 164 15.92 10.10 18.48
CA PRO A 164 17.25 9.83 17.95
C PRO A 164 17.19 9.21 16.55
N ASN A 165 18.15 9.52 15.68
CA ASN A 165 18.26 8.86 14.39
C ASN A 165 18.71 7.41 14.58
N LEU A 166 17.75 6.48 14.66
CA LEU A 166 17.98 5.06 14.82
C LEU A 166 18.10 4.30 13.48
N SER A 167 18.06 5.00 12.34
CA SER A 167 18.22 4.40 11.02
C SER A 167 19.68 4.17 10.62
N ASP A 168 19.91 3.45 9.52
CA ASP A 168 21.22 3.26 8.88
C ASP A 168 21.59 4.39 7.91
N GLU A 169 20.80 5.47 7.85
CA GLU A 169 21.02 6.64 7.00
C GLU A 169 21.40 7.89 7.80
N ASP A 170 22.02 8.85 7.12
CA ASP A 170 22.39 10.19 7.62
C ASP A 170 23.12 10.19 8.99
N GLY A 171 23.92 9.16 9.24
CA GLY A 171 24.73 9.03 10.46
C GLY A 171 24.01 8.42 11.66
N GLY A 172 22.83 7.81 11.45
CA GLY A 172 22.07 7.16 12.52
C GLY A 172 22.69 5.87 13.07
N ALA A 173 22.08 5.34 14.13
CA ALA A 173 22.58 4.22 14.93
C ALA A 173 22.47 2.84 14.24
N GLY A 174 21.82 2.73 13.08
CA GLY A 174 21.73 1.48 12.31
C GLY A 174 20.86 0.38 12.93
N LEU A 175 19.89 0.73 13.79
CA LEU A 175 18.90 -0.21 14.33
C LEU A 175 17.72 -0.47 13.38
N LEU A 176 17.47 0.46 12.45
CA LEU A 176 16.46 0.35 11.39
C LEU A 176 17.13 0.45 10.02
N THR A 177 16.58 -0.24 9.02
CA THR A 177 17.00 -0.12 7.62
C THR A 177 15.81 0.14 6.70
N TYR A 178 15.91 1.15 5.82
CA TYR A 178 14.80 1.63 5.00
C TYR A 178 14.65 0.90 3.65
N GLN A 179 13.70 -0.02 3.57
CA GLN A 179 13.33 -0.69 2.32
C GLN A 179 12.31 0.16 1.52
N ARG A 180 12.82 1.01 0.64
CA ARG A 180 11.99 1.81 -0.28
C ARG A 180 11.25 0.90 -1.26
N LEU A 181 9.93 0.85 -1.13
CA LEU A 181 9.04 0.12 -2.03
C LEU A 181 8.79 0.94 -3.31
N VAL A 182 8.43 0.23 -4.38
CA VAL A 182 8.05 0.83 -5.66
C VAL A 182 6.55 0.60 -5.85
N GLU A 183 5.81 1.66 -6.12
CA GLU A 183 4.39 1.61 -6.43
C GLU A 183 4.09 0.63 -7.58
N GLY A 184 3.04 -0.19 -7.42
CA GLY A 184 2.68 -1.27 -8.35
C GLY A 184 3.65 -2.46 -8.36
N GLY A 185 4.79 -2.32 -7.68
CA GLY A 185 5.86 -3.30 -7.57
C GLY A 185 6.86 -3.23 -8.74
N ASN A 186 8.15 -3.29 -8.42
CA ASN A 186 9.20 -3.21 -9.45
C ASN A 186 9.16 -4.43 -10.40
N PRO A 187 8.88 -4.25 -11.70
CA PRO A 187 8.58 -5.34 -12.63
C PRO A 187 9.77 -6.23 -13.00
N ARG A 188 10.98 -5.93 -12.48
CA ARG A 188 12.19 -6.77 -12.58
C ARG A 188 12.23 -7.88 -11.52
N PHE A 189 11.46 -7.77 -10.44
CA PHE A 189 11.35 -8.80 -9.40
C PHE A 189 10.13 -9.69 -9.62
N GLY A 190 10.25 -10.96 -9.22
CA GLY A 190 9.21 -11.98 -9.40
C GLY A 190 9.02 -12.45 -10.84
N ARG A 191 8.17 -13.45 -11.03
CA ARG A 191 7.77 -14.00 -12.35
C ARG A 191 6.29 -14.42 -12.33
N GLY A 192 5.62 -14.30 -13.47
CA GLY A 192 4.18 -14.59 -13.56
C GLY A 192 3.38 -13.76 -12.57
N GLU A 193 2.52 -14.41 -11.79
CA GLU A 193 1.69 -13.77 -10.75
C GLU A 193 2.48 -13.05 -9.65
N THR A 194 3.73 -13.47 -9.39
CA THR A 194 4.58 -12.82 -8.37
C THR A 194 5.32 -11.57 -8.89
N ARG A 195 5.11 -11.17 -10.15
CA ARG A 195 5.82 -10.02 -10.74
C ARG A 195 5.52 -8.72 -9.99
N GLY A 196 6.57 -8.00 -9.62
CA GLY A 196 6.51 -6.78 -8.82
C GLY A 196 6.42 -7.01 -7.30
N TYR A 197 6.20 -8.23 -6.84
CA TYR A 197 6.26 -8.52 -5.41
C TYR A 197 7.70 -8.60 -4.92
N VAL A 198 7.93 -8.13 -3.69
CA VAL A 198 9.18 -8.29 -2.94
C VAL A 198 8.93 -9.12 -1.68
N ARG A 199 9.98 -9.62 -1.04
CA ARG A 199 9.84 -10.31 0.26
C ARG A 199 9.39 -9.32 1.32
N ALA A 200 8.42 -9.73 2.16
CA ALA A 200 8.02 -9.02 3.37
C ALA A 200 8.57 -9.73 4.62
N CYS A 201 8.42 -11.06 4.67
CA CYS A 201 8.92 -11.91 5.73
C CYS A 201 9.11 -13.36 5.20
N ASN A 202 9.47 -14.30 6.07
CA ASN A 202 9.53 -15.72 5.75
C ASN A 202 8.13 -16.32 5.57
N GLY A 203 7.75 -16.50 4.29
CA GLY A 203 6.46 -17.03 3.87
C GLY A 203 5.57 -16.01 3.17
N LEU A 204 5.82 -14.70 3.35
CA LEU A 204 5.02 -13.63 2.74
C LEU A 204 5.80 -12.75 1.78
N LEU A 205 5.14 -12.40 0.69
CA LEU A 205 5.54 -11.35 -0.24
C LEU A 205 4.63 -10.14 -0.09
N THR A 206 5.14 -8.93 -0.37
CA THR A 206 4.35 -7.69 -0.40
C THR A 206 4.47 -6.95 -1.73
N LYS A 207 3.42 -6.19 -2.06
CA LYS A 207 3.38 -5.17 -3.10
C LYS A 207 2.55 -3.99 -2.58
N CYS A 208 2.99 -2.78 -2.88
CA CYS A 208 2.34 -1.54 -2.47
C CYS A 208 1.69 -0.83 -3.68
N LEU A 209 0.54 -0.19 -3.46
CA LEU A 209 -0.03 0.85 -4.31
C LEU A 209 -0.32 2.08 -3.45
N SER A 210 -0.19 3.29 -3.99
CA SER A 210 -0.58 4.50 -3.28
C SER A 210 -2.11 4.62 -3.19
N VAL A 211 -2.59 5.31 -2.17
CA VAL A 211 -3.98 5.77 -2.01
C VAL A 211 -3.99 7.17 -1.41
N SER A 212 -5.11 7.89 -1.53
CA SER A 212 -5.26 9.26 -1.00
C SER A 212 -5.87 9.25 0.39
N HIS A 213 -5.36 10.07 1.29
CA HIS A 213 -5.85 10.24 2.67
C HIS A 213 -6.10 11.73 2.97
N GLY A 214 -6.90 12.39 2.14
CA GLY A 214 -7.23 13.80 2.29
C GLY A 214 -6.16 14.74 1.74
N ARG A 215 -6.24 16.01 2.16
CA ARG A 215 -5.45 17.10 1.58
C ARG A 215 -4.94 18.08 2.63
N CYS A 216 -3.68 18.50 2.50
CA CYS A 216 -3.07 19.54 3.33
C CYS A 216 -2.71 20.76 2.49
N LYS A 217 -2.67 21.96 3.11
CA LYS A 217 -2.11 23.16 2.46
C LYS A 217 -0.59 23.00 2.38
N GLN A 218 -0.06 22.80 1.17
CA GLN A 218 1.32 22.40 0.97
C GLN A 218 2.29 23.50 1.44
N ARG A 219 3.05 23.19 2.50
CA ARG A 219 4.17 24.01 3.01
C ARG A 219 5.54 23.33 2.83
N TYR A 220 5.53 22.10 2.30
CA TYR A 220 6.68 21.22 2.16
C TYR A 220 6.57 20.47 0.83
N HIS A 221 7.69 20.34 0.13
CA HIS A 221 7.78 19.62 -1.14
C HIS A 221 8.76 18.44 -0.94
N PRO A 222 8.27 17.19 -0.90
CA PRO A 222 9.08 16.04 -0.49
C PRO A 222 10.28 15.80 -1.42
N GLU A 223 10.12 16.02 -2.74
CA GLU A 223 11.21 15.83 -3.70
C GLU A 223 12.37 16.82 -3.58
N THR A 224 12.13 18.02 -3.04
CA THR A 224 13.15 19.10 -3.00
C THR A 224 13.69 19.36 -1.60
N GLY A 225 13.22 18.61 -0.59
CA GLY A 225 13.59 18.77 0.83
C GLY A 225 13.38 20.16 1.40
N THR A 226 12.63 21.03 0.69
CA THR A 226 12.65 22.47 0.97
C THR A 226 11.59 22.80 2.02
N HIS A 227 12.02 22.91 3.27
CA HIS A 227 11.23 23.58 4.29
C HIS A 227 11.12 25.07 3.93
N HIS A 228 9.89 25.60 3.88
CA HIS A 228 9.70 26.99 4.27
C HIS A 228 10.06 27.11 5.75
N ARG A 229 11.33 27.42 6.04
CA ARG A 229 11.84 27.66 7.39
C ARG A 229 11.03 28.81 8.01
N VAL A 230 10.03 28.47 8.80
CA VAL A 230 9.49 29.40 9.81
C VAL A 230 10.64 29.60 10.77
N GLY A 231 11.26 30.79 10.72
CA GLY A 231 12.45 31.09 11.50
C GLY A 231 12.16 30.89 12.98
N SER A 232 12.90 29.98 13.63
CA SER A 232 12.90 29.86 15.07
C SER A 232 13.39 31.18 15.66
N THR A 233 12.46 31.95 16.24
CA THR A 233 12.79 33.11 17.06
C THR A 233 13.49 32.61 18.31
N VAL A 234 14.82 32.54 18.26
CA VAL A 234 15.66 32.28 19.42
C VAL A 234 15.46 33.45 20.38
N PHE A 235 14.84 33.18 21.53
CA PHE A 235 14.90 34.10 22.66
C PHE A 235 16.36 34.16 23.13
N ALA A 236 17.06 35.22 22.74
CA ALA A 236 18.42 35.47 23.18
C ALA A 236 18.40 36.02 24.61
N GLU A 237 18.76 35.19 25.58
CA GLU A 237 19.22 35.68 26.87
C GLU A 237 20.75 35.77 26.92
N HIS A 238 21.18 36.77 27.69
CA HIS A 238 22.54 37.12 28.07
C HIS A 238 23.46 37.85 27.07
N GLN A 239 23.86 39.04 27.53
CA GLN A 239 24.79 39.98 26.91
C GLN A 239 26.24 39.47 27.06
N LEU A 240 27.11 39.80 26.09
CA LEU A 240 28.22 40.77 26.24
C LEU A 240 29.24 40.70 25.07
N MET A 241 30.01 41.79 24.92
CA MET A 241 31.22 41.99 24.08
C MET A 241 31.04 42.36 22.58
N LEU A 242 31.28 43.66 22.33
CA LEU A 242 31.75 44.26 21.07
C LEU A 242 33.31 44.13 20.97
N PRO A 243 33.99 44.64 19.92
CA PRO A 243 33.92 44.24 18.51
C PRO A 243 35.35 44.07 17.90
N SER A 244 35.48 44.18 16.57
CA SER A 244 36.73 44.27 15.76
C SER A 244 37.36 42.91 15.37
N ARG A 245 37.97 42.72 14.19
CA ARG A 245 38.52 43.66 13.17
C ARG A 245 38.28 43.17 11.74
N ALA A 246 38.19 44.10 10.80
CA ALA A 246 38.44 43.83 9.37
C ALA A 246 39.92 44.07 9.04
N ILE A 247 40.50 43.24 8.17
CA ILE A 247 41.72 43.56 7.41
C ILE A 247 41.50 43.09 5.96
N SER A 248 41.65 44.03 5.03
CA SER A 248 41.72 43.80 3.58
C SER A 248 43.18 43.71 3.14
N VAL A 249 43.49 42.89 2.14
CA VAL A 249 44.49 43.22 1.11
C VAL A 249 44.02 42.67 -0.24
N ASP A 250 43.93 43.54 -1.25
CA ASP A 250 43.64 43.19 -2.64
C ASP A 250 44.81 42.49 -3.35
N HIS A 251 44.49 41.65 -4.34
CA HIS A 251 45.33 41.49 -5.52
C HIS A 251 44.49 41.69 -6.78
N THR A 252 44.73 42.81 -7.46
CA THR A 252 44.13 43.14 -8.75
C THR A 252 44.89 42.47 -9.89
N ASP A 253 44.19 41.79 -10.80
CA ASP A 253 44.51 41.91 -12.23
C ASP A 253 43.25 41.73 -13.09
N GLY A 254 43.24 42.35 -14.28
CA GLY A 254 42.00 42.85 -14.90
C GLY A 254 41.19 41.89 -15.78
N GLY A 255 39.87 42.13 -15.85
CA GLY A 255 38.98 41.48 -16.84
C GLY A 255 37.48 41.76 -16.66
N PHE A 256 36.96 42.77 -17.38
CA PHE A 256 35.53 43.01 -17.69
C PHE A 256 34.55 43.47 -16.58
N TYR A 257 34.23 44.76 -16.62
CA TYR A 257 32.92 45.34 -16.21
C TYR A 257 31.79 44.79 -17.14
N SER A 258 30.48 44.75 -16.85
CA SER A 258 29.57 45.52 -15.96
C SER A 258 28.15 44.88 -16.04
N PRO A 259 27.07 45.37 -15.37
CA PRO A 259 26.91 45.83 -13.99
C PRO A 259 25.67 45.17 -13.29
N ALA A 260 25.35 45.62 -12.09
CA ALA A 260 24.22 45.13 -11.26
C ALA A 260 22.83 45.19 -11.93
N ARG A 261 21.99 44.20 -11.62
CA ARG A 261 20.52 44.30 -11.74
C ARG A 261 19.91 44.45 -10.34
N SER A 262 19.03 45.42 -10.18
CA SER A 262 18.31 45.73 -8.93
C SER A 262 17.66 44.51 -8.26
N PRO A 263 17.38 44.55 -6.94
CA PRO A 263 16.49 43.59 -6.32
C PRO A 263 15.16 43.61 -7.08
N ARG A 264 14.85 42.52 -7.79
CA ARG A 264 13.52 42.35 -8.37
C ARG A 264 12.53 42.30 -7.24
N THR A 265 11.61 43.26 -7.24
CA THR A 265 10.36 43.17 -6.50
C THR A 265 9.76 41.79 -6.74
N LEU A 266 9.60 41.02 -5.66
CA LEU A 266 8.83 39.78 -5.69
C LEU A 266 7.44 40.11 -6.22
N PRO A 267 6.93 39.41 -7.24
CA PRO A 267 5.51 39.48 -7.57
C PRO A 267 4.74 39.01 -6.34
N SER A 268 4.00 39.92 -5.72
CA SER A 268 3.01 39.62 -4.70
C SER A 268 1.81 38.91 -5.34
N SER A 269 2.02 37.72 -5.88
CA SER A 269 0.93 36.83 -6.25
C SER A 269 0.42 36.19 -4.97
N ASN A 270 -0.75 36.62 -4.50
CA ASN A 270 -1.61 35.84 -3.62
C ASN A 270 -2.14 34.62 -4.39
N LYS A 271 -1.24 33.72 -4.79
CA LYS A 271 -1.64 32.35 -5.10
C LYS A 271 -2.00 31.73 -3.76
N GLU A 272 -3.23 31.25 -3.62
CA GLU A 272 -3.55 30.38 -2.50
C GLU A 272 -2.54 29.23 -2.46
N PRO A 273 -2.08 28.80 -1.28
CA PRO A 273 -1.14 27.69 -1.18
C PRO A 273 -1.78 26.46 -1.81
N ALA A 274 -1.09 25.86 -2.78
CA ALA A 274 -1.55 24.64 -3.44
C ALA A 274 -1.91 23.60 -2.37
N MET A 275 -3.06 22.95 -2.52
CA MET A 275 -3.37 21.78 -1.72
C MET A 275 -2.61 20.60 -2.30
N ALA A 276 -2.01 19.79 -1.45
CA ALA A 276 -1.39 18.53 -1.81
C ALA A 276 -2.16 17.39 -1.15
N THR A 277 -2.38 16.33 -1.91
CA THR A 277 -2.85 15.03 -1.42
C THR A 277 -1.91 14.54 -0.32
N VAL A 278 -2.48 14.01 0.77
CA VAL A 278 -1.73 13.24 1.76
C VAL A 278 -1.70 11.81 1.25
N GLU A 279 -0.51 11.28 1.01
CA GLU A 279 -0.33 9.93 0.46
C GLU A 279 -0.37 8.88 1.57
N SER A 280 -1.10 7.79 1.29
CA SER A 280 -1.16 6.56 2.08
C SER A 280 -0.98 5.35 1.17
N SER A 281 -1.08 4.13 1.72
CA SER A 281 -0.74 2.90 1.01
C SER A 281 -1.75 1.76 1.19
N ALA A 282 -1.92 0.96 0.15
CA ALA A 282 -2.56 -0.35 0.21
C ALA A 282 -1.52 -1.47 -0.04
N PHE A 283 -1.32 -2.34 0.95
CA PHE A 283 -0.40 -3.47 0.89
C PHE A 283 -1.11 -4.77 0.49
N PHE A 284 -0.76 -5.31 -0.67
CA PHE A 284 -1.10 -6.68 -1.07
C PHE A 284 -0.10 -7.64 -0.44
N LEU A 285 -0.56 -8.42 0.55
CA LEU A 285 0.23 -9.50 1.16
C LEU A 285 -0.14 -10.81 0.50
N ARG A 286 0.87 -11.51 -0.05
CA ARG A 286 0.71 -12.78 -0.77
C ARG A 286 1.44 -13.90 -0.04
N ASP A 287 0.73 -14.98 0.24
CA ASP A 287 1.34 -16.20 0.73
C ASP A 287 2.18 -16.87 -0.37
N HIS A 288 3.44 -17.15 -0.07
CA HIS A 288 4.39 -17.65 -1.05
C HIS A 288 4.06 -19.08 -1.53
N ARG A 289 3.40 -19.91 -0.71
CA ARG A 289 3.15 -21.33 -1.00
C ARG A 289 1.82 -21.55 -1.74
N THR A 290 0.74 -20.95 -1.27
CA THR A 290 -0.62 -21.10 -1.82
C THR A 290 -0.89 -20.12 -2.96
N GLY A 291 -0.24 -18.96 -2.94
CA GLY A 291 -0.54 -17.84 -3.84
C GLY A 291 -1.84 -17.11 -3.51
N ASP A 292 -2.44 -17.37 -2.36
CA ASP A 292 -3.58 -16.60 -1.84
C ASP A 292 -3.09 -15.23 -1.32
N GLU A 293 -3.98 -14.25 -1.29
CA GLU A 293 -3.69 -12.86 -0.98
C GLU A 293 -4.70 -12.26 0.01
N ILE A 294 -4.24 -11.26 0.76
CA ILE A 294 -5.06 -10.27 1.45
C ILE A 294 -4.57 -8.86 1.09
N ILE A 295 -5.43 -7.85 1.24
CA ILE A 295 -5.01 -6.44 1.21
C ILE A 295 -5.13 -5.87 2.62
N VAL A 296 -4.16 -5.07 3.04
CA VAL A 296 -4.24 -4.21 4.23
C VAL A 296 -4.03 -2.77 3.79
N PHE A 297 -5.05 -1.94 3.95
CA PHE A 297 -4.98 -0.50 3.72
C PHE A 297 -4.50 0.23 4.98
N GLY A 298 -3.82 1.35 4.79
CA GLY A 298 -3.81 2.44 5.78
C GLY A 298 -5.06 3.30 5.64
N ASP A 299 -4.99 4.51 6.18
CA ASP A 299 -6.08 5.47 6.10
C ASP A 299 -6.31 5.87 4.64
N VAL A 300 -7.58 6.05 4.26
CA VAL A 300 -7.98 6.25 2.86
C VAL A 300 -9.29 7.00 2.73
N GLU A 301 -9.36 7.91 1.77
CA GLU A 301 -10.58 8.64 1.36
C GLU A 301 -11.17 8.04 0.07
N PRO A 302 -12.47 8.17 -0.20
CA PRO A 302 -13.07 7.64 -1.42
C PRO A 302 -12.66 8.44 -2.66
N ASP A 303 -12.57 7.78 -3.81
CA ASP A 303 -12.21 8.38 -5.10
C ASP A 303 -13.19 9.50 -5.49
N SER A 304 -14.45 9.41 -5.03
CA SER A 304 -15.50 10.42 -5.23
C SER A 304 -15.28 11.75 -4.46
N VAL A 305 -14.36 11.77 -3.49
CA VAL A 305 -13.97 12.96 -2.71
C VAL A 305 -12.50 13.34 -2.97
N SER A 306 -11.66 12.35 -3.27
CA SER A 306 -10.24 12.53 -3.60
C SER A 306 -10.02 13.42 -4.83
N GLN A 307 -8.80 13.94 -5.00
CA GLN A 307 -8.43 14.68 -6.21
C GLN A 307 -7.82 13.81 -7.32
N GLU A 308 -7.33 12.61 -7.00
CA GLU A 308 -6.42 11.86 -7.90
C GLU A 308 -6.89 10.42 -8.23
N GLY A 309 -7.97 9.92 -7.60
CA GLY A 309 -8.65 8.70 -8.04
C GLY A 309 -7.82 7.41 -7.92
N HIS A 310 -7.00 7.31 -6.87
CA HIS A 310 -6.01 6.23 -6.72
C HIS A 310 -6.63 4.88 -6.33
N ASN A 311 -7.78 4.84 -5.65
CA ASN A 311 -8.38 3.57 -5.18
C ASN A 311 -8.75 2.67 -6.37
N LYS A 312 -9.22 3.26 -7.46
CA LYS A 312 -9.46 2.59 -8.75
C LYS A 312 -8.30 1.70 -9.21
N LEU A 313 -7.05 2.11 -9.01
CA LEU A 313 -5.85 1.32 -9.36
C LEU A 313 -5.70 0.09 -8.46
N VAL A 314 -5.99 0.24 -7.17
CA VAL A 314 -6.05 -0.89 -6.22
C VAL A 314 -7.13 -1.88 -6.63
N TRP A 315 -8.31 -1.39 -7.03
CA TRP A 315 -9.41 -2.24 -7.50
C TRP A 315 -9.11 -2.93 -8.82
N GLU A 316 -8.37 -2.31 -9.74
CA GLU A 316 -7.90 -2.94 -10.98
C GLU A 316 -6.87 -4.06 -10.70
N ALA A 317 -6.01 -3.88 -9.70
CA ALA A 317 -5.09 -4.93 -9.25
C ALA A 317 -5.78 -6.05 -8.44
N ALA A 318 -6.87 -5.74 -7.73
CA ALA A 318 -7.63 -6.68 -6.89
C ALA A 318 -8.62 -7.55 -7.69
N ALA A 319 -9.37 -6.95 -8.63
CA ALA A 319 -10.46 -7.61 -9.35
C ALA A 319 -10.11 -8.98 -9.98
N PRO A 320 -9.01 -9.15 -10.74
CA PRO A 320 -8.68 -10.47 -11.30
C PRO A 320 -8.29 -11.51 -10.25
N LYS A 321 -7.86 -11.08 -9.05
CA LYS A 321 -7.52 -11.98 -7.94
C LYS A 321 -8.78 -12.46 -7.24
N ILE A 322 -9.79 -11.61 -7.08
CA ILE A 322 -11.12 -12.00 -6.56
C ILE A 322 -11.80 -12.95 -7.55
N ALA A 323 -11.79 -12.61 -8.85
CA ALA A 323 -12.38 -13.44 -9.91
C ALA A 323 -11.78 -14.86 -9.98
N ASN A 324 -10.51 -15.02 -9.59
CA ASN A 324 -9.80 -16.30 -9.52
C ASN A 324 -9.80 -16.95 -8.11
N GLY A 325 -10.53 -16.39 -7.14
CA GLY A 325 -10.60 -16.90 -5.76
C GLY A 325 -9.31 -16.79 -4.96
N LYS A 326 -8.38 -15.92 -5.37
CA LYS A 326 -7.06 -15.72 -4.75
C LYS A 326 -7.00 -14.59 -3.73
N LEU A 327 -7.70 -13.48 -3.94
CA LEU A 327 -7.84 -12.45 -2.90
C LEU A 327 -8.95 -12.90 -1.94
N ARG A 328 -8.61 -13.14 -0.67
CA ARG A 328 -9.51 -13.76 0.32
C ARG A 328 -10.09 -12.78 1.34
N ALA A 329 -9.35 -11.72 1.65
CA ALA A 329 -9.81 -10.67 2.56
C ALA A 329 -9.21 -9.29 2.25
N ILE A 330 -9.90 -8.26 2.71
CA ILE A 330 -9.44 -6.87 2.71
C ILE A 330 -9.60 -6.33 4.13
N PHE A 331 -8.54 -5.74 4.69
CA PHE A 331 -8.56 -4.92 5.89
C PHE A 331 -8.54 -3.46 5.45
N ILE A 332 -9.59 -2.72 5.73
CA ILE A 332 -9.79 -1.34 5.27
C ILE A 332 -10.49 -0.51 6.33
N GLU A 333 -10.21 0.79 6.36
CA GLU A 333 -10.86 1.67 7.31
C GLU A 333 -12.34 1.93 7.00
N CYS A 334 -13.09 2.19 8.05
CA CYS A 334 -14.39 2.83 7.97
C CYS A 334 -14.54 3.64 9.25
N SER A 335 -13.87 4.80 9.26
CA SER A 335 -13.55 5.55 10.49
C SER A 335 -14.76 6.15 11.19
N TYR A 336 -15.81 6.48 10.42
CA TYR A 336 -17.02 7.17 10.89
C TYR A 336 -18.30 6.46 10.43
N ASN A 337 -19.41 6.68 11.14
CA ASN A 337 -20.74 6.27 10.68
C ASN A 337 -21.29 7.24 9.61
N ASP A 338 -22.42 6.89 8.99
CA ASP A 338 -23.03 7.69 7.92
C ASP A 338 -23.56 9.08 8.35
N SER A 339 -23.69 9.35 9.65
CA SER A 339 -24.20 10.65 10.12
C SER A 339 -23.22 11.82 9.94
N ILE A 340 -21.96 11.51 9.65
CA ILE A 340 -20.90 12.50 9.45
C ILE A 340 -20.88 12.96 7.98
N ASP A 341 -21.01 14.27 7.75
CA ASP A 341 -20.88 14.92 6.44
C ASP A 341 -19.43 14.89 5.93
N ASP A 342 -19.25 14.74 4.62
CA ASP A 342 -17.94 14.59 3.94
C ASP A 342 -16.88 15.60 4.38
N ARG A 343 -17.28 16.85 4.66
CA ARG A 343 -16.34 17.91 5.06
C ARG A 343 -15.67 17.67 6.43
N TYR A 344 -16.22 16.76 7.23
CA TYR A 344 -15.76 16.38 8.56
C TYR A 344 -15.14 14.97 8.60
N LEU A 345 -15.03 14.27 7.47
CA LEU A 345 -14.34 12.99 7.39
C LEU A 345 -12.82 13.14 7.32
N TYR A 346 -12.29 14.32 6.98
CA TYR A 346 -10.85 14.65 7.03
C TYR A 346 -9.90 13.64 6.34
N GLY A 347 -10.32 13.04 5.22
CA GLY A 347 -9.52 12.05 4.49
C GLY A 347 -9.83 10.58 4.83
N HIS A 348 -10.94 10.32 5.54
CA HIS A 348 -11.39 8.99 5.93
C HIS A 348 -12.72 8.56 5.25
N MET A 349 -13.10 7.30 5.41
CA MET A 349 -14.35 6.71 4.92
C MET A 349 -15.44 6.56 6.00
N CYS A 350 -16.66 6.32 5.50
CA CYS A 350 -17.85 5.90 6.25
C CYS A 350 -18.67 4.91 5.37
N PRO A 351 -19.74 4.26 5.88
CA PRO A 351 -20.38 3.13 5.19
C PRO A 351 -20.86 3.41 3.77
N ARG A 352 -21.46 4.58 3.48
CA ARG A 352 -21.83 4.98 2.11
C ARG A 352 -20.64 5.00 1.14
N HIS A 353 -19.47 5.42 1.62
CA HIS A 353 -18.26 5.55 0.80
C HIS A 353 -17.61 4.19 0.56
N LEU A 354 -17.44 3.38 1.61
CA LEU A 354 -16.86 2.04 1.47
C LEU A 354 -17.72 1.14 0.57
N VAL A 355 -19.06 1.22 0.67
CA VAL A 355 -19.94 0.44 -0.24
C VAL A 355 -19.91 0.97 -1.67
N ALA A 356 -19.71 2.26 -1.91
CA ALA A 356 -19.52 2.80 -3.25
C ALA A 356 -18.20 2.29 -3.89
N GLU A 357 -17.09 2.33 -3.14
CA GLU A 357 -15.79 1.76 -3.56
C GLU A 357 -15.89 0.25 -3.84
N LEU A 358 -16.55 -0.51 -2.96
CA LEU A 358 -16.78 -1.94 -3.18
C LEU A 358 -17.71 -2.21 -4.39
N SER A 359 -18.62 -1.29 -4.73
CA SER A 359 -19.41 -1.37 -5.96
C SER A 359 -18.57 -1.14 -7.22
N VAL A 360 -17.58 -0.24 -7.16
CA VAL A 360 -16.58 -0.08 -8.24
C VAL A 360 -15.71 -1.34 -8.38
N LEU A 361 -15.32 -1.96 -7.27
CA LEU A 361 -14.61 -3.25 -7.26
C LEU A 361 -15.48 -4.38 -7.85
N ALA A 362 -16.76 -4.48 -7.47
CA ALA A 362 -17.72 -5.46 -7.98
C ALA A 362 -17.85 -5.40 -9.50
N ASN A 363 -18.02 -4.20 -10.07
CA ASN A 363 -17.99 -3.97 -11.53
C ASN A 363 -16.73 -4.56 -12.18
N LYS A 364 -15.56 -4.22 -11.63
CA LYS A 364 -14.28 -4.68 -12.18
C LYS A 364 -14.14 -6.21 -12.11
N VAL A 365 -14.63 -6.84 -11.04
CA VAL A 365 -14.66 -8.31 -10.92
C VAL A 365 -15.57 -8.95 -11.97
N MET A 366 -16.77 -8.39 -12.18
CA MET A 366 -17.71 -8.88 -13.20
C MET A 366 -17.13 -8.76 -14.61
N ASN A 367 -16.55 -7.60 -14.95
CA ASN A 367 -15.87 -7.39 -16.24
C ASN A 367 -14.76 -8.42 -16.50
N VAL A 368 -13.99 -8.82 -15.48
CA VAL A 368 -12.98 -9.88 -15.62
C VAL A 368 -13.62 -11.27 -15.79
N ARG A 369 -14.69 -11.57 -15.04
CA ARG A 369 -15.43 -12.84 -15.18
C ARG A 369 -15.99 -13.00 -16.60
N ASP A 370 -16.59 -11.95 -17.16
CA ASP A 370 -17.15 -11.95 -18.51
C ASP A 370 -16.08 -12.00 -19.61
N GLY A 371 -14.98 -11.28 -19.45
CA GLY A 371 -13.81 -11.39 -20.34
C GLY A 371 -13.28 -12.83 -20.40
N ASN A 372 -13.13 -13.47 -19.25
CA ASN A 372 -12.71 -14.88 -19.14
C ASN A 372 -13.70 -15.85 -19.80
N LEU A 373 -15.00 -15.57 -19.78
CA LEU A 373 -16.02 -16.36 -20.49
C LEU A 373 -15.94 -16.14 -22.02
N GLY A 374 -15.71 -14.90 -22.46
CA GLY A 374 -15.54 -14.54 -23.87
C GLY A 374 -14.32 -15.21 -24.51
N GLU A 375 -13.17 -15.23 -23.83
CA GLU A 375 -11.98 -15.93 -24.30
C GLU A 375 -12.18 -17.45 -24.35
N LYS A 376 -12.85 -18.05 -23.35
CA LYS A 376 -13.19 -19.48 -23.35
C LYS A 376 -14.12 -19.85 -24.52
N LYS A 377 -15.06 -18.99 -24.91
CA LYS A 377 -15.89 -19.18 -26.12
C LYS A 377 -15.04 -19.11 -27.40
N ARG A 378 -14.24 -18.05 -27.59
CA ARG A 378 -13.36 -17.90 -28.77
C ARG A 378 -12.34 -19.04 -28.94
N LYS A 379 -11.86 -19.63 -27.83
CA LYS A 379 -10.98 -20.80 -27.83
C LYS A 379 -11.69 -22.13 -28.11
N ARG A 380 -13.03 -22.18 -28.00
CA ARG A 380 -13.87 -23.34 -28.36
C ARG A 380 -14.25 -23.31 -29.84
N ASP A 381 -14.51 -22.13 -30.38
CA ASP A 381 -14.89 -21.94 -31.80
C ASP A 381 -13.70 -22.08 -32.78
N SER A 382 -12.47 -22.21 -32.27
CA SER A 382 -11.25 -22.41 -33.06
C SER A 382 -10.88 -23.89 -33.30
N ILE A 383 -11.75 -24.84 -32.92
CA ILE A 383 -11.60 -26.27 -33.25
C ILE A 383 -12.22 -26.53 -34.63
N VAL A 384 -11.45 -26.27 -35.69
CA VAL A 384 -11.75 -26.76 -37.03
C VAL A 384 -11.45 -28.27 -37.09
N PRO A 385 -12.34 -29.13 -37.64
CA PRO A 385 -12.05 -30.55 -37.78
C PRO A 385 -10.84 -30.78 -38.68
N ILE A 386 -9.83 -31.48 -38.17
CA ILE A 386 -8.69 -31.94 -38.97
C ILE A 386 -9.13 -33.21 -39.72
N GLU A 387 -9.45 -33.08 -41.00
CA GLU A 387 -9.51 -34.23 -41.90
C GLU A 387 -8.10 -34.74 -42.21
N THR A 388 -7.96 -36.06 -42.25
CA THR A 388 -6.71 -36.77 -42.52
C THR A 388 -6.35 -36.75 -44.00
N GLY A 389 -5.21 -36.17 -44.40
CA GLY A 389 -4.78 -36.24 -45.80
C GLY A 389 -3.41 -35.66 -46.16
N SER A 390 -2.42 -36.53 -46.28
CA SER A 390 -1.18 -36.40 -47.08
C SER A 390 -0.06 -35.43 -46.65
N GLU A 391 1.15 -35.80 -47.06
CA GLU A 391 2.44 -35.18 -46.74
C GLU A 391 2.72 -33.92 -47.61
N GLN A 392 3.50 -32.96 -47.11
CA GLN A 392 4.89 -32.74 -47.58
C GLN A 392 5.59 -31.50 -46.97
N VAL A 393 6.81 -31.75 -46.47
CA VAL A 393 8.07 -30.97 -46.51
C VAL A 393 8.06 -29.42 -46.43
N SER A 394 8.83 -28.89 -45.46
CA SER A 394 9.18 -27.46 -45.30
C SER A 394 9.98 -26.86 -46.47
N PRO A 395 9.97 -25.53 -46.64
CA PRO A 395 11.10 -24.80 -47.22
C PRO A 395 11.84 -23.92 -46.20
N ARG A 396 13.16 -23.87 -46.37
CA ARG A 396 14.14 -23.15 -45.56
C ARG A 396 14.60 -21.87 -46.29
N SER A 397 14.99 -20.85 -45.52
CA SER A 397 15.61 -19.58 -45.97
C SER A 397 16.47 -19.67 -47.24
N LYS A 398 16.32 -18.67 -48.15
CA LYS A 398 17.36 -18.26 -49.09
C LYS A 398 17.52 -16.74 -49.19
N ARG A 399 18.71 -16.31 -48.77
CA ARG A 399 19.39 -15.05 -49.07
C ARG A 399 19.82 -15.00 -50.55
N ASN A 400 19.80 -13.82 -51.18
CA ASN A 400 20.51 -13.55 -52.44
C ASN A 400 21.35 -12.26 -52.32
N GLN A 401 22.50 -12.25 -53.02
CA GLN A 401 23.49 -11.17 -53.08
C GLN A 401 24.05 -11.09 -54.51
N SER A 402 24.19 -9.86 -55.06
CA SER A 402 25.11 -9.47 -56.16
C SER A 402 24.86 -7.98 -56.48
N THR A 403 25.76 -7.01 -56.20
CA THR A 403 26.89 -6.51 -57.04
C THR A 403 26.45 -6.04 -58.44
N SER A 404 26.78 -4.85 -59.00
CA SER A 404 27.70 -3.71 -58.68
C SER A 404 27.33 -2.50 -59.59
N GLY A 405 27.86 -1.26 -59.54
CA GLY A 405 28.89 -0.60 -58.70
C GLY A 405 29.31 0.80 -59.25
N ASP A 406 30.36 1.40 -58.67
CA ASP A 406 31.18 2.58 -59.05
C ASP A 406 30.60 4.04 -59.15
N ARG A 407 31.01 4.86 -58.16
CA ARG A 407 31.69 6.19 -58.23
C ARG A 407 31.03 7.53 -58.71
N LEU A 408 31.04 8.48 -57.74
CA LEU A 408 31.40 9.93 -57.77
C LEU A 408 30.31 11.04 -57.66
N GLU A 409 30.58 11.91 -56.66
CA GLU A 409 29.99 13.17 -56.12
C GLU A 409 29.81 14.37 -57.10
N PRO A 410 29.27 15.57 -56.70
CA PRO A 410 28.47 16.00 -55.50
C PRO A 410 27.24 16.94 -55.80
N ARG A 411 26.55 17.40 -54.72
CA ARG A 411 25.52 18.51 -54.59
C ARG A 411 24.06 18.10 -54.90
N SER A 412 23.01 18.59 -54.22
CA SER A 412 22.84 19.59 -53.12
C SER A 412 21.50 19.40 -52.35
N HIS A 413 21.40 19.90 -51.11
CA HIS A 413 20.17 20.03 -50.29
C HIS A 413 19.09 20.94 -50.93
N PRO A 414 17.79 20.94 -50.53
CA PRO A 414 17.14 20.56 -49.25
C PRO A 414 16.14 19.37 -49.39
N GLY A 415 15.43 18.84 -48.39
CA GLY A 415 15.18 19.28 -47.00
C GLY A 415 13.73 19.71 -46.80
N ASP A 416 12.80 18.74 -46.66
CA ASP A 416 11.41 18.99 -46.21
C ASP A 416 10.76 17.74 -45.57
N TYR A 417 10.14 17.99 -44.41
CA TYR A 417 8.81 17.57 -43.91
C TYR A 417 8.22 16.16 -44.14
N PHE A 418 7.79 15.56 -43.02
CA PHE A 418 6.71 14.56 -42.96
C PHE A 418 5.43 15.21 -42.38
N GLU A 419 4.30 15.01 -43.04
CA GLU A 419 3.01 15.60 -42.65
C GLU A 419 2.33 14.86 -41.47
N ILE A 420 1.67 15.64 -40.61
CA ILE A 420 0.70 15.14 -39.63
C ILE A 420 -0.71 15.37 -40.22
N PRO A 421 -1.58 14.34 -40.33
CA PRO A 421 -2.93 14.51 -40.86
C PRO A 421 -3.79 15.47 -40.02
N ARG A 422 -4.50 16.39 -40.70
CA ARG A 422 -5.39 17.38 -40.07
C ARG A 422 -6.81 16.83 -39.92
N LEU A 423 -7.41 17.03 -38.75
CA LEU A 423 -8.86 16.94 -38.57
C LEU A 423 -9.56 18.22 -39.09
N PRO A 424 -10.79 18.14 -39.59
CA PRO A 424 -11.52 19.30 -40.11
C PRO A 424 -11.98 20.24 -38.99
N ARG A 425 -11.94 21.55 -39.26
CA ARG A 425 -12.56 22.58 -38.42
C ARG A 425 -14.03 22.73 -38.81
N SER A 426 -14.89 22.97 -37.82
CA SER A 426 -16.20 23.61 -37.98
C SER A 426 -16.22 24.89 -37.14
N ASP A 427 -16.89 25.92 -37.63
CA ASP A 427 -16.68 27.30 -37.19
C ASP A 427 -17.27 27.66 -35.81
N ALA A 428 -16.71 28.71 -35.22
CA ALA A 428 -17.16 29.27 -33.96
C ALA A 428 -18.37 30.20 -34.14
N GLN A 429 -19.34 30.09 -33.24
CA GLN A 429 -20.29 31.15 -32.90
C GLN A 429 -20.41 31.28 -31.38
N ASP A 430 -21.01 32.38 -30.92
CA ASP A 430 -20.52 33.16 -29.78
C ASP A 430 -21.49 33.17 -28.57
N TYR A 431 -20.92 33.29 -27.37
CA TYR A 431 -21.51 33.41 -26.01
C TYR A 431 -22.93 32.90 -25.69
N GLY A 432 -23.00 32.00 -24.70
CA GLY A 432 -24.18 31.76 -23.86
C GLY A 432 -23.75 31.30 -22.46
N ASP A 433 -24.18 32.04 -21.42
CA ASP A 433 -23.98 31.70 -20.01
C ASP A 433 -24.83 30.46 -19.61
N GLY A 434 -24.26 29.57 -18.80
CA GLY A 434 -24.85 28.29 -18.44
C GLY A 434 -23.77 27.28 -18.00
N GLY A 435 -23.78 26.91 -16.72
CA GLY A 435 -22.75 26.03 -16.16
C GLY A 435 -22.97 24.56 -16.54
N ASP A 436 -21.97 23.95 -17.16
CA ASP A 436 -21.97 22.53 -17.50
C ASP A 436 -21.07 21.72 -16.57
N HIS A 437 -21.70 20.71 -15.95
CA HIS A 437 -21.22 19.34 -15.90
C HIS A 437 -19.70 19.12 -15.77
N ALA A 438 -19.24 19.06 -14.52
CA ALA A 438 -18.22 18.07 -14.19
C ALA A 438 -18.73 16.67 -14.60
N ASP A 439 -17.84 15.82 -15.12
CA ASP A 439 -18.13 14.40 -15.36
C ASP A 439 -18.53 13.76 -14.02
N VAL A 440 -19.85 13.65 -13.80
CA VAL A 440 -20.40 12.86 -12.71
C VAL A 440 -19.96 11.43 -12.97
N LEU A 441 -19.11 10.90 -12.08
CA LEU A 441 -18.79 9.48 -12.04
C LEU A 441 -20.10 8.71 -12.00
N ASP A 442 -20.42 8.04 -13.10
CA ASP A 442 -21.70 7.37 -13.31
C ASP A 442 -21.84 6.32 -12.21
N ALA A 443 -22.68 6.62 -11.21
CA ALA A 443 -22.80 5.79 -10.01
C ALA A 443 -23.34 4.43 -10.48
N PRO A 444 -22.58 3.32 -10.29
CA PRO A 444 -22.88 2.08 -10.98
C PRO A 444 -24.27 1.58 -10.56
N ASN A 445 -25.17 1.44 -11.53
CA ASN A 445 -26.56 1.10 -11.26
C ASN A 445 -26.64 -0.26 -10.52
N PRO A 446 -27.18 -0.31 -9.28
CA PRO A 446 -27.25 -1.54 -8.48
C PRO A 446 -28.01 -2.69 -9.16
N GLU A 447 -28.90 -2.37 -10.11
CA GLU A 447 -29.68 -3.34 -10.88
C GLU A 447 -28.85 -4.27 -11.78
N SER A 448 -27.57 -3.96 -12.01
CA SER A 448 -26.75 -4.62 -13.03
C SER A 448 -26.25 -6.04 -12.70
N TRP A 449 -26.35 -6.51 -11.44
CA TRP A 449 -25.96 -7.88 -11.04
C TRP A 449 -26.87 -8.55 -10.00
N VAL A 450 -28.09 -8.04 -9.78
CA VAL A 450 -29.05 -8.58 -8.78
C VAL A 450 -29.32 -10.08 -8.96
N ASP A 451 -29.47 -10.53 -10.22
CA ASP A 451 -29.74 -11.94 -10.56
C ASP A 451 -28.49 -12.79 -10.83
N VAL A 452 -27.28 -12.29 -10.54
CA VAL A 452 -26.02 -12.97 -10.86
C VAL A 452 -25.61 -13.94 -9.74
N SER A 453 -25.31 -15.18 -10.12
CA SER A 453 -24.75 -16.18 -9.20
C SER A 453 -23.46 -16.79 -9.78
N PRO A 454 -22.33 -16.81 -9.04
CA PRO A 454 -22.13 -16.20 -7.71
C PRO A 454 -22.10 -14.66 -7.76
N LEU A 455 -22.45 -14.00 -6.66
CA LEU A 455 -22.42 -12.54 -6.56
C LEU A 455 -21.00 -11.97 -6.82
N PRO A 456 -20.86 -10.68 -7.18
CA PRO A 456 -19.58 -10.12 -7.61
C PRO A 456 -18.43 -10.32 -6.61
N LEU A 457 -18.67 -10.12 -5.32
CA LEU A 457 -17.69 -10.23 -4.24
C LEU A 457 -17.96 -11.43 -3.30
N GLU A 458 -18.71 -12.43 -3.78
CA GLU A 458 -19.06 -13.62 -2.99
C GLU A 458 -17.81 -14.31 -2.41
N GLY A 459 -17.81 -14.53 -1.09
CA GLY A 459 -16.71 -15.17 -0.36
C GLY A 459 -15.49 -14.28 -0.07
N LEU A 460 -15.57 -12.97 -0.38
CA LEU A 460 -14.59 -11.97 0.06
C LEU A 460 -14.96 -11.45 1.46
N LYS A 461 -14.00 -11.47 2.39
CA LYS A 461 -14.17 -10.92 3.73
C LYS A 461 -13.63 -9.49 3.83
N ILE A 462 -14.42 -8.57 4.38
CA ILE A 462 -14.04 -7.19 4.63
C ILE A 462 -13.93 -6.99 6.15
N TYR A 463 -12.72 -6.74 6.63
CA TYR A 463 -12.43 -6.45 8.03
C TYR A 463 -12.28 -4.95 8.23
N ILE A 464 -13.12 -4.37 9.09
CA ILE A 464 -13.15 -2.93 9.34
C ILE A 464 -12.16 -2.56 10.43
N ILE A 465 -11.21 -1.68 10.10
CA ILE A 465 -10.16 -1.18 11.00
C ILE A 465 -10.21 0.35 11.11
N HIS A 466 -9.27 0.94 11.86
CA HIS A 466 -9.11 2.38 12.07
C HIS A 466 -10.40 3.10 12.54
N ILE A 467 -11.28 2.44 13.31
CA ILE A 467 -12.52 3.10 13.76
C ILE A 467 -12.18 4.21 14.76
N LYS A 468 -12.67 5.43 14.53
CA LYS A 468 -12.47 6.56 15.46
C LYS A 468 -13.47 6.44 16.61
N GLU A 469 -12.98 6.45 17.85
CA GLU A 469 -13.85 6.45 19.02
C GLU A 469 -14.45 7.84 19.27
N ASN A 470 -15.74 7.90 19.60
CA ASN A 470 -16.44 9.14 19.97
C ASN A 470 -16.26 9.53 21.44
N LEU A 471 -15.82 8.58 22.30
CA LEU A 471 -15.67 8.73 23.75
C LEU A 471 -16.95 9.22 24.46
N THR A 472 -18.13 8.81 23.98
CA THR A 472 -19.44 9.12 24.58
C THR A 472 -20.18 7.86 25.03
N ASP A 473 -21.11 8.01 25.97
CA ASP A 473 -22.07 6.95 26.31
C ASP A 473 -22.86 6.50 25.07
N GLY A 474 -23.11 5.19 24.96
CA GLY A 474 -23.86 4.59 23.86
C GLY A 474 -23.26 3.27 23.37
N PRO A 475 -23.77 2.72 22.25
CA PRO A 475 -23.11 1.60 21.58
C PRO A 475 -21.75 2.06 20.99
N PRO A 476 -20.72 1.19 20.97
CA PRO A 476 -19.46 1.47 20.28
C PRO A 476 -19.70 1.89 18.82
N PRO A 477 -19.00 2.91 18.28
CA PRO A 477 -19.19 3.37 16.89
C PRO A 477 -19.11 2.24 15.85
N GLY A 478 -18.23 1.26 16.09
CA GLY A 478 -18.08 0.09 15.23
C GLY A 478 -19.34 -0.75 15.06
N GLU A 479 -20.21 -0.86 16.08
CA GLU A 479 -21.47 -1.61 15.95
C GLU A 479 -22.43 -0.93 14.98
N GLN A 480 -22.54 0.40 15.03
CA GLN A 480 -23.34 1.18 14.10
C GLN A 480 -22.76 1.10 12.68
N ILE A 481 -21.45 1.30 12.54
CA ILE A 481 -20.73 1.22 11.26
C ILE A 481 -20.93 -0.16 10.62
N LEU A 482 -20.77 -1.25 11.39
CA LEU A 482 -20.98 -2.61 10.91
C LEU A 482 -22.42 -2.86 10.46
N LYS A 483 -23.41 -2.31 11.19
CA LYS A 483 -24.82 -2.41 10.80
C LYS A 483 -25.09 -1.69 9.48
N GLU A 484 -24.68 -0.44 9.37
CA GLU A 484 -24.84 0.39 8.16
C GLU A 484 -24.15 -0.24 6.94
N LEU A 485 -22.96 -0.81 7.11
CA LEU A 485 -22.25 -1.55 6.06
C LEU A 485 -23.00 -2.79 5.58
N LYS A 486 -23.58 -3.58 6.49
CA LYS A 486 -24.38 -4.77 6.13
C LYS A 486 -25.64 -4.38 5.37
N GLU A 487 -26.44 -3.45 5.90
CA GLU A 487 -27.68 -2.98 5.26
C GLU A 487 -27.42 -2.43 3.84
N ARG A 488 -26.33 -1.66 3.67
CA ARG A 488 -25.93 -1.12 2.36
C ARG A 488 -25.35 -2.18 1.43
N GLY A 489 -24.51 -3.09 1.92
CA GLY A 489 -23.88 -4.14 1.12
C GLY A 489 -24.88 -5.18 0.61
N GLU A 490 -25.90 -5.49 1.41
CA GLU A 490 -27.08 -6.28 1.00
C GLU A 490 -27.88 -5.54 -0.07
N THR A 491 -28.18 -4.25 0.14
CA THR A 491 -28.90 -3.41 -0.85
C THR A 491 -28.15 -3.32 -2.18
N ALA A 492 -26.82 -3.22 -2.16
CA ALA A 492 -25.96 -3.18 -3.34
C ALA A 492 -25.64 -4.57 -3.95
N HIS A 493 -26.19 -5.65 -3.38
CA HIS A 493 -26.03 -7.03 -3.86
C HIS A 493 -24.55 -7.43 -4.07
N LEU A 494 -23.66 -7.00 -3.17
CA LEU A 494 -22.21 -7.21 -3.34
C LEU A 494 -21.77 -8.66 -3.08
N GLY A 495 -22.35 -9.31 -2.08
CA GLY A 495 -22.02 -10.69 -1.67
C GLY A 495 -20.78 -10.83 -0.77
N CYS A 496 -20.09 -9.75 -0.43
CA CYS A 496 -19.00 -9.77 0.56
C CYS A 496 -19.52 -9.73 2.00
N GLU A 497 -18.76 -10.27 2.94
CA GLU A 497 -19.08 -10.30 4.36
C GLU A 497 -18.30 -9.24 5.14
N PHE A 498 -18.97 -8.46 6.00
CA PHE A 498 -18.34 -7.44 6.85
C PHE A 498 -18.13 -7.93 8.29
N PHE A 499 -16.93 -7.66 8.83
CA PHE A 499 -16.51 -8.05 10.18
C PHE A 499 -15.82 -6.89 10.92
N LEU A 500 -16.07 -6.80 12.22
CA LEU A 500 -15.18 -6.10 13.15
C LEU A 500 -14.14 -7.11 13.65
N PRO A 501 -12.83 -6.86 13.53
CA PRO A 501 -11.81 -7.66 14.19
C PRO A 501 -11.99 -7.65 15.71
N ASP A 502 -12.05 -8.81 16.34
CA ASP A 502 -11.82 -8.95 17.77
C ASP A 502 -10.30 -9.03 18.01
N PRO A 503 -9.66 -8.04 18.66
CA PRO A 503 -8.21 -8.07 18.96
C PRO A 503 -7.81 -9.26 19.84
N THR A 504 -8.78 -9.90 20.46
CA THR A 504 -8.62 -10.93 21.47
C THR A 504 -8.70 -12.35 20.87
N GLU A 505 -8.97 -12.45 19.57
CA GLU A 505 -8.86 -13.68 18.76
C GLU A 505 -7.82 -13.55 17.63
N GLY A 506 -7.33 -14.70 17.14
CA GLY A 506 -6.51 -14.75 15.93
C GLY A 506 -7.39 -15.00 14.71
N ILE A 507 -7.27 -14.16 13.68
CA ILE A 507 -8.06 -14.26 12.45
C ILE A 507 -7.38 -15.23 11.48
N TRP A 508 -8.11 -16.24 11.02
CA TRP A 508 -7.63 -17.27 10.08
C TRP A 508 -8.37 -17.15 8.75
N ILE A 509 -7.63 -16.99 7.65
CA ILE A 509 -8.14 -16.67 6.30
C ILE A 509 -7.60 -17.69 5.30
#